data_AF-A0A3N7CWG8-F1
#
_entry.id   AF-A0A3N7CWG8-F1
#
_cell.length_a   1.000
_cell.length_b   1.000
_cell.length_c   1.000
_cell.angle_alpha   90.00
_cell.angle_beta   90.00
_cell.angle_gamma   90.00
#
_symmetry.space_group_name_H-M   'P 1'
#
loop_
_entity.id
_entity.type
_entity.pdbx_description
1 polymer ?
#
loop_
_entity_poly.entity_id
_entity_poly.type
_entity_poly.pdbx_seq_one_letter_code
_entity_poly.pdbx_strand_id
1 'polypeptide(L)'
;MNLPKAISLLKIISGEIDDFFNTTTQITVARSTDVYDFARRKEAIRKEFPTAALFGHFLKTMHQQGILRQIIGNCNVDVSNPKFYQWRFYRKEAKAPTELHSESVRPSAKYFKSARNIATNDGGAVRSHQEQYIYNRLLEEDGLKFYYERPFDIKGYNKIPDFTILVHQSKTVYHWEHFGMIEDPDYELYAEKKIQWYIDNGYRFLENGGRFIVTYYRNDTALENDVDRILKLIKAF
;
A
#
# COMPACT_ATOMS: atom_id res chain seq x y z
N MET A 1 8.91 -18.52 -7.75
CA MET A 1 7.56 -18.02 -7.38
C MET A 1 7.37 -16.68 -8.06
N ASN A 2 6.25 -16.45 -8.74
CA ASN A 2 5.96 -15.14 -9.33
C ASN A 2 5.51 -14.19 -8.20
N LEU A 3 6.34 -13.21 -7.87
CA LEU A 3 6.17 -12.33 -6.71
C LEU A 3 4.85 -11.51 -6.76
N PRO A 4 4.46 -10.90 -7.90
CA PRO A 4 3.14 -10.30 -8.07
C PRO A 4 1.96 -11.25 -7.76
N LYS A 5 2.02 -12.50 -8.25
CA LYS A 5 0.98 -13.50 -7.98
C LYS A 5 0.93 -13.87 -6.50
N ALA A 6 2.09 -14.02 -5.86
CA ALA A 6 2.21 -14.35 -4.44
C ALA A 6 1.62 -13.25 -3.55
N ILE A 7 1.90 -11.98 -3.85
CA ILE A 7 1.31 -10.84 -3.13
C ILE A 7 -0.21 -10.81 -3.29
N SER A 8 -0.72 -11.08 -4.49
CA SER A 8 -2.16 -11.16 -4.75
C SER A 8 -2.83 -12.25 -3.90
N LEU A 9 -2.25 -13.46 -3.87
CA LEU A 9 -2.73 -14.56 -3.03
C LEU A 9 -2.68 -14.21 -1.53
N LEU A 10 -1.62 -13.56 -1.07
CA LEU A 10 -1.48 -13.16 0.33
C LEU A 10 -2.52 -12.10 0.73
N LYS A 11 -2.91 -11.19 -0.18
CA LYS A 11 -4.01 -10.24 0.03
C LYS A 11 -5.36 -10.94 0.14
N ILE A 12 -5.62 -11.94 -0.72
CA ILE A 12 -6.85 -12.75 -0.61
C ILE A 12 -6.89 -13.43 0.76
N ILE A 13 -5.77 -14.03 1.19
CA ILE A 13 -5.67 -14.68 2.50
C ILE A 13 -5.90 -13.69 3.64
N SER A 14 -5.39 -12.46 3.56
CA SER A 14 -5.68 -11.43 4.56
C SER A 14 -7.17 -11.12 4.66
N GLY A 15 -7.87 -11.05 3.52
CA GLY A 15 -9.33 -10.85 3.51
C GLY A 15 -10.07 -12.02 4.17
N GLU A 16 -9.67 -13.26 3.86
CA GLU A 16 -10.27 -14.45 4.49
C GLU A 16 -10.07 -14.50 6.01
N ILE A 17 -8.92 -14.02 6.50
CA ILE A 17 -8.66 -13.91 7.93
C ILE A 17 -9.63 -12.92 8.58
N ASP A 18 -9.85 -11.76 7.95
CA ASP A 18 -10.78 -10.76 8.46
C ASP A 18 -12.22 -11.31 8.45
N ASP A 19 -12.63 -11.96 7.36
CA ASP A 19 -13.96 -12.59 7.22
C ASP A 19 -14.18 -13.73 8.22
N PHE A 20 -13.14 -14.53 8.49
CA PHE A 20 -13.18 -15.58 9.52
C PHE A 20 -13.53 -14.99 10.89
N PHE A 21 -12.88 -13.90 11.30
CA PHE A 21 -13.09 -13.26 12.60
C PHE A 21 -14.42 -12.50 12.69
N ASN A 22 -14.93 -11.99 11.57
CA ASN A 22 -16.24 -11.36 11.48
C ASN A 22 -17.37 -12.38 11.59
N THR A 23 -17.19 -13.56 10.96
CA THR A 23 -18.20 -14.63 10.96
C THR A 23 -18.17 -15.44 12.25
N THR A 24 -17.02 -15.55 12.91
CA THR A 24 -16.83 -16.37 14.11
C THR A 24 -16.59 -15.48 15.33
N THR A 25 -17.63 -14.78 15.76
CA THR A 25 -17.50 -13.66 16.70
C THR A 25 -16.91 -14.03 18.06
N GLN A 26 -17.02 -15.30 18.47
CA GLN A 26 -16.50 -15.84 19.73
C GLN A 26 -15.00 -16.21 19.68
N ILE A 27 -14.40 -16.34 18.50
CA ILE A 27 -12.98 -16.70 18.35
C ILE A 27 -12.14 -15.43 18.33
N THR A 28 -11.16 -15.35 19.24
CA THR A 28 -10.22 -14.23 19.35
C THR A 28 -8.85 -14.51 18.73
N VAL A 29 -8.51 -15.80 18.55
CA VAL A 29 -7.25 -16.27 17.95
C VAL A 29 -7.52 -17.46 17.03
N ALA A 30 -6.95 -17.45 15.83
CA ALA A 30 -7.06 -18.53 14.85
C ALA A 30 -5.68 -19.13 14.51
N ARG A 31 -5.60 -20.45 14.35
CA ARG A 31 -4.42 -21.13 13.81
C ARG A 31 -4.44 -21.08 12.27
N SER A 32 -3.29 -21.34 11.63
CA SER A 32 -3.23 -21.42 10.16
C SER A 32 -4.12 -22.51 9.58
N THR A 33 -4.40 -23.58 10.31
CA THR A 33 -5.34 -24.64 9.90
C THR A 33 -6.77 -24.13 9.88
N ASP A 34 -7.17 -23.37 10.90
CA ASP A 34 -8.52 -22.82 11.04
C ASP A 34 -8.78 -21.78 9.93
N VAL A 35 -7.80 -20.91 9.69
CA VAL A 35 -7.81 -19.94 8.59
C VAL A 35 -7.86 -20.66 7.24
N TYR A 36 -7.07 -21.73 7.05
CA TYR A 36 -7.07 -22.49 5.80
C TYR A 36 -8.43 -23.15 5.54
N ASP A 37 -9.04 -23.79 6.54
CA ASP A 37 -10.33 -24.48 6.39
C ASP A 37 -11.47 -23.52 6.05
N PHE A 38 -11.37 -22.26 6.49
CA PHE A 38 -12.25 -21.19 6.06
C PHE A 38 -11.92 -20.73 4.64
N ALA A 39 -10.66 -20.35 4.38
CA ALA A 39 -10.21 -19.75 3.13
C ALA A 39 -10.32 -20.69 1.92
N ARG A 40 -10.16 -22.01 2.10
CA ARG A 40 -10.27 -23.02 1.03
C ARG A 40 -11.66 -23.11 0.40
N ARG A 41 -12.66 -22.43 0.95
CA ARG A 41 -13.99 -22.29 0.34
C ARG A 41 -13.92 -21.40 -0.91
N LYS A 42 -12.97 -20.46 -0.98
CA LYS A 42 -12.68 -19.69 -2.20
C LYS A 42 -11.89 -20.54 -3.19
N GLU A 43 -12.39 -20.59 -4.43
CA GLU A 43 -11.80 -21.41 -5.48
C GLU A 43 -10.33 -21.05 -5.75
N ALA A 44 -9.99 -19.76 -5.74
CA ALA A 44 -8.61 -19.29 -5.93
C ALA A 44 -7.64 -19.85 -4.89
N ILE A 45 -8.05 -19.91 -3.62
CA ILE A 45 -7.23 -20.48 -2.53
C ILE A 45 -7.19 -22.01 -2.64
N ARG A 46 -8.32 -22.65 -2.94
CA ARG A 46 -8.39 -24.11 -3.08
C ARG A 46 -7.52 -24.65 -4.22
N LYS A 47 -7.51 -23.96 -5.36
CA LYS A 47 -6.71 -24.33 -6.54
C LYS A 47 -5.22 -24.15 -6.29
N GLU A 48 -4.83 -23.04 -5.66
CA GLU A 48 -3.42 -22.77 -5.38
C GLU A 48 -2.86 -23.59 -4.21
N PHE A 49 -3.70 -23.85 -3.20
CA PHE A 49 -3.33 -24.59 -1.99
C PHE A 49 -4.27 -25.79 -1.77
N PRO A 50 -4.06 -26.90 -2.49
CA PRO A 50 -4.86 -28.12 -2.32
C PRO A 50 -4.78 -28.74 -0.91
N THR A 51 -3.73 -28.42 -0.14
CA THR A 51 -3.54 -28.92 1.23
C THR A 51 -3.12 -27.80 2.19
N ALA A 52 -3.44 -27.97 3.47
CA ALA A 52 -3.03 -27.05 4.54
C ALA A 52 -1.50 -26.94 4.66
N ALA A 53 -0.76 -28.00 4.30
CA ALA A 53 0.70 -28.00 4.31
C ALA A 53 1.28 -27.04 3.26
N LEU A 54 0.72 -27.01 2.04
CA LEU A 54 1.13 -26.07 0.99
C LEU A 54 0.79 -24.63 1.35
N PHE A 55 -0.38 -24.41 1.97
CA PHE A 55 -0.75 -23.12 2.53
C PHE A 55 0.23 -22.64 3.61
N GLY A 56 0.58 -23.50 4.56
CA GLY A 56 1.55 -23.20 5.61
C GLY A 56 2.96 -22.93 5.07
N HIS A 57 3.39 -23.68 4.05
CA HIS A 57 4.66 -23.45 3.37
C HIS A 57 4.68 -22.09 2.67
N PHE A 58 3.58 -21.71 2.01
CA PHE A 58 3.44 -20.40 1.39
C PHE A 58 3.56 -19.26 2.43
N LEU A 59 2.85 -19.35 3.56
CA LEU A 59 2.97 -18.37 4.64
C LEU A 59 4.40 -18.28 5.18
N LYS A 60 5.06 -19.42 5.38
CA LYS A 60 6.47 -19.47 5.78
C LYS A 60 7.36 -18.73 4.77
N THR A 61 7.21 -18.99 3.47
CA THR A 61 8.02 -18.33 2.43
C THR A 61 7.78 -16.82 2.42
N MET A 62 6.52 -16.37 2.48
CA MET A 62 6.20 -14.94 2.55
C MET A 62 6.76 -14.28 3.82
N HIS A 63 6.82 -15.01 4.94
CA HIS A 63 7.40 -14.50 6.17
C HIS A 63 8.92 -14.38 6.11
N GLN A 64 9.59 -15.40 5.57
CA GLN A 64 11.04 -15.38 5.39
C GLN A 64 11.49 -14.27 4.43
N GLN A 65 10.63 -13.89 3.49
CA GLN A 65 10.84 -12.74 2.59
C GLN A 65 10.42 -11.40 3.21
N GLY A 66 9.92 -11.37 4.46
CA GLY A 66 9.44 -10.15 5.13
C GLY A 66 8.07 -9.65 4.68
N ILE A 67 7.51 -10.18 3.61
CA ILE A 67 6.27 -9.75 2.95
C ILE A 67 5.03 -10.05 3.82
N LEU A 68 5.01 -11.18 4.53
CA LEU A 68 3.81 -11.62 5.25
C LEU A 68 3.33 -10.59 6.28
N ARG A 69 4.26 -10.05 7.10
CA ARG A 69 3.90 -9.08 8.15
C ARG A 69 3.49 -7.72 7.58
N GLN A 70 3.84 -7.42 6.32
CA GLN A 70 3.42 -6.21 5.61
C GLN A 70 1.93 -6.27 5.23
N ILE A 71 1.40 -7.47 4.97
CA ILE A 71 0.02 -7.66 4.51
C ILE A 71 -0.88 -8.16 5.65
N ILE A 72 -0.41 -9.11 6.45
CA ILE A 72 -1.12 -9.70 7.59
C ILE A 72 -0.37 -9.29 8.86
N GLY A 73 -0.59 -8.05 9.31
CA GLY A 73 0.08 -7.49 10.49
C GLY A 73 -0.47 -8.01 11.83
N ASN A 74 -1.72 -8.47 11.85
CA ASN A 74 -2.42 -9.07 12.99
C ASN A 74 -2.08 -10.55 13.16
N CYS A 75 -0.78 -10.91 13.16
CA CYS A 75 -0.34 -12.28 13.37
C CYS A 75 0.95 -12.40 14.22
N ASN A 76 1.07 -13.54 14.88
CA ASN A 76 2.28 -14.02 15.54
C ASN A 76 2.65 -15.38 14.96
N VAL A 77 3.95 -15.67 14.89
CA VAL A 77 4.47 -16.95 14.44
C VAL A 77 5.56 -17.40 15.38
N ASP A 78 5.43 -18.62 15.88
CA ASP A 78 6.51 -19.32 16.57
C ASP A 78 7.40 -20.00 15.52
N VAL A 79 8.67 -19.59 15.48
CA VAL A 79 9.70 -20.08 14.56
C VAL A 79 10.70 -21.03 15.23
N SER A 80 10.48 -21.38 16.50
CA SER A 80 11.39 -22.24 17.28
C SER A 80 11.60 -23.62 16.63
N ASN A 81 10.61 -24.10 15.87
CA ASN A 81 10.75 -25.27 15.02
C ASN A 81 10.86 -24.85 13.54
N PRO A 82 12.06 -24.94 12.92
CA PRO A 82 12.26 -24.49 11.54
C PRO A 82 11.48 -25.32 10.52
N LYS A 83 11.03 -26.54 10.87
CA LYS A 83 10.18 -27.38 10.01
C LYS A 83 8.70 -27.03 10.16
N PHE A 84 8.27 -26.53 11.31
CA PHE A 84 6.86 -26.34 11.64
C PHE A 84 6.61 -24.99 12.31
N TYR A 85 6.34 -23.98 11.49
CA TYR A 85 5.96 -22.66 11.99
C TYR A 85 4.55 -22.71 12.58
N GLN A 86 4.38 -22.20 13.79
CA GLN A 86 3.06 -22.16 14.43
C GLN A 86 2.46 -20.76 14.33
N TRP A 87 1.49 -20.62 13.44
CA TRP A 87 0.82 -19.36 13.16
C TRP A 87 -0.36 -19.11 14.10
N ARG A 88 -0.47 -17.87 14.59
CA ARG A 88 -1.61 -17.34 15.33
C ARG A 88 -2.04 -16.02 14.71
N PHE A 89 -3.26 -15.96 14.23
CA PHE A 89 -3.89 -14.74 13.70
C PHE A 89 -4.84 -14.18 14.75
N TYR A 90 -5.04 -12.86 14.73
CA TYR A 90 -5.85 -12.15 15.71
C TYR A 90 -6.90 -11.30 15.00
N ARG A 91 -8.06 -11.06 15.62
CA ARG A 91 -9.01 -10.07 15.12
C ARG A 91 -8.35 -8.70 15.03
N LYS A 92 -8.58 -7.96 13.94
CA LYS A 92 -8.21 -6.54 13.88
C LYS A 92 -9.13 -5.76 14.82
N GLU A 93 -8.57 -5.09 15.82
CA GLU A 93 -9.35 -4.15 16.63
C GLU A 93 -9.88 -3.04 15.72
N ALA A 94 -11.18 -2.75 15.82
CA ALA A 94 -11.77 -1.59 15.17
C ALA A 94 -11.20 -0.34 15.83
N LYS A 95 -10.17 0.28 15.23
CA LYS A 95 -9.70 1.59 15.68
C LYS A 95 -10.74 2.63 15.26
N ALA A 96 -11.31 3.34 16.24
CA ALA A 96 -12.01 4.58 16.01
C ALA A 96 -11.10 5.54 15.19
N PRO A 97 -11.66 6.45 14.39
CA PRO A 97 -10.86 7.39 13.60
C PRO A 97 -10.04 8.25 14.58
N THR A 98 -8.76 7.95 14.76
CA THR A 98 -7.86 8.80 15.52
C THR A 98 -7.65 10.08 14.72
N GLU A 99 -8.12 11.21 15.26
CA GLU A 99 -7.82 12.53 14.76
C GLU A 99 -6.30 12.68 14.62
N LEU A 100 -5.85 13.04 13.41
CA LEU A 100 -4.46 13.37 13.14
C LEU A 100 -4.17 14.66 13.92
N HIS A 101 -3.42 14.56 15.02
CA HIS A 101 -2.96 15.73 15.76
C HIS A 101 -2.22 16.68 14.83
N SER A 102 -2.63 17.95 14.89
CA SER A 102 -2.12 19.13 14.18
C SER A 102 -0.66 19.03 13.71
N GLU A 103 -0.48 18.79 12.41
CA GLU A 103 0.80 19.00 11.73
C GLU A 103 1.13 20.50 11.74
N SER A 104 2.27 20.86 12.33
CA SER A 104 2.80 22.23 12.24
C SER A 104 3.44 22.44 10.87
N VAL A 105 2.79 23.24 10.03
CA VAL A 105 3.28 23.65 8.71
C VAL A 105 4.46 24.62 8.87
N ARG A 106 5.65 24.25 8.40
CA ARG A 106 6.74 25.20 8.16
C ARG A 106 7.05 25.28 6.66
N PRO A 107 7.21 26.49 6.10
CA PRO A 107 7.65 26.62 4.71
C PRO A 107 9.18 26.59 4.66
N SER A 108 9.78 25.58 4.02
CA SER A 108 11.17 25.73 3.59
C SER A 108 11.58 24.88 2.37
N ALA A 109 12.28 25.59 1.47
CA ALA A 109 13.28 25.20 0.48
C ALA A 109 12.98 24.06 -0.52
N LYS A 110 12.78 24.48 -1.77
CA LYS A 110 12.75 23.67 -3.00
C LYS A 110 13.99 22.77 -3.10
N TYR A 111 13.80 21.45 -2.99
CA TYR A 111 14.80 20.44 -3.34
C TYR A 111 14.58 20.00 -4.79
N PHE A 112 15.52 20.31 -5.69
CA PHE A 112 15.54 19.76 -7.05
C PHE A 112 16.77 18.87 -7.23
N LYS A 113 16.57 17.60 -7.64
CA LYS A 113 17.64 16.76 -8.18
C LYS A 113 17.27 16.32 -9.60
N SER A 114 18.12 16.72 -10.55
CA SER A 114 18.17 16.38 -11.99
C SER A 114 17.10 17.00 -12.91
N ALA A 115 17.57 17.68 -13.97
CA ALA A 115 16.76 18.38 -14.95
C ALA A 115 16.17 17.42 -16.01
N ARG A 116 14.88 17.11 -15.87
CA ARG A 116 13.94 16.87 -16.96
C ARG A 116 12.72 17.72 -16.63
N ASN A 117 12.48 18.77 -17.40
CA ASN A 117 11.40 19.73 -17.14
C ASN A 117 10.35 19.57 -18.25
N ILE A 118 9.37 18.70 -18.03
CA ILE A 118 8.23 18.53 -18.92
C ILE A 118 7.13 19.48 -18.45
N ALA A 119 6.68 20.39 -19.31
CA ALA A 119 5.71 21.42 -18.97
C ALA A 119 4.31 20.86 -18.70
N THR A 120 3.61 21.32 -17.67
CA THR A 120 2.21 20.93 -17.38
C THR A 120 1.21 21.93 -17.98
N ASN A 121 -0.08 21.59 -18.01
CA ASN A 121 -1.12 22.40 -18.67
C ASN A 121 -1.31 23.80 -18.04
N ASP A 122 -0.90 23.97 -16.78
CA ASP A 122 -0.93 25.23 -16.03
C ASP A 122 0.40 26.00 -16.07
N GLY A 123 1.38 25.55 -16.87
CA GLY A 123 2.70 26.17 -16.97
C GLY A 123 3.69 25.75 -15.87
N GLY A 124 3.34 24.76 -15.04
CA GLY A 124 4.28 24.07 -14.14
C GLY A 124 5.24 23.13 -14.88
N ALA A 125 6.03 22.37 -14.12
CA ALA A 125 6.95 21.38 -14.68
C ALA A 125 7.12 20.16 -13.78
N VAL A 126 7.29 18.99 -14.39
CA VAL A 126 7.47 17.68 -13.73
C VAL A 126 8.63 16.88 -14.36
N ARG A 127 9.05 15.79 -13.71
CA ARG A 127 10.26 15.04 -14.07
C ARG A 127 10.05 13.96 -15.12
N SER A 128 8.81 13.52 -15.35
CA SER A 128 8.48 12.48 -16.33
C SER A 128 7.14 12.71 -17.05
N HIS A 129 6.96 12.09 -18.22
CA HIS A 129 5.68 12.15 -18.95
C HIS A 129 4.54 11.48 -18.18
N GLN A 130 4.86 10.47 -17.37
CA GLN A 130 3.88 9.77 -16.53
C GLN A 130 3.42 10.69 -15.38
N GLU A 131 4.34 11.40 -14.74
CA GLU A 131 4.00 12.45 -13.76
C GLU A 131 3.23 13.60 -14.40
N GLN A 132 3.54 13.98 -15.64
CA GLN A 132 2.82 15.03 -16.37
C GLN A 132 1.36 14.62 -16.57
N TYR A 133 1.13 13.37 -16.94
CA TYR A 133 -0.20 12.81 -17.04
C TYR A 133 -0.93 12.88 -15.69
N ILE A 134 -0.31 12.38 -14.60
CA ILE A 134 -0.91 12.43 -13.26
C ILE A 134 -1.22 13.88 -12.83
N TYR A 135 -0.28 14.81 -13.03
CA TYR A 135 -0.43 16.22 -12.69
C TYR A 135 -1.63 16.84 -13.42
N ASN A 136 -1.69 16.66 -14.74
CA ASN A 136 -2.77 17.21 -15.56
C ASN A 136 -4.13 16.61 -15.18
N ARG A 137 -4.17 15.31 -14.90
CA ARG A 137 -5.39 14.65 -14.40
C ARG A 137 -5.84 15.21 -13.05
N LEU A 138 -4.91 15.54 -12.15
CA LEU A 138 -5.25 16.18 -10.87
C LEU A 138 -5.72 17.63 -11.04
N LEU A 139 -5.25 18.37 -12.05
CA LEU A 139 -5.76 19.72 -12.37
C LEU A 139 -7.23 19.72 -12.80
N GLU A 140 -7.68 18.66 -13.45
CA GLU A 140 -9.05 18.51 -13.96
C GLU A 140 -10.07 18.19 -12.86
N GLU A 141 -9.62 17.89 -11.64
CA GLU A 141 -10.47 17.36 -10.58
C GLU A 141 -10.93 18.44 -9.58
N ASP A 142 -12.21 18.77 -9.65
CA ASP A 142 -12.85 19.66 -8.69
C ASP A 142 -12.81 19.11 -7.26
N GLY A 143 -12.57 20.00 -6.30
CA GLY A 143 -12.55 19.68 -4.87
C GLY A 143 -11.25 19.03 -4.39
N LEU A 144 -10.27 18.86 -5.27
CA LEU A 144 -8.92 18.47 -4.92
C LEU A 144 -7.99 19.69 -4.96
N LYS A 145 -7.09 19.77 -3.97
CA LYS A 145 -5.92 20.63 -4.03
C LYS A 145 -4.70 19.75 -3.92
N PHE A 146 -3.77 19.85 -4.85
CA PHE A 146 -2.57 19.04 -4.82
C PHE A 146 -1.31 19.88 -4.86
N TYR A 147 -0.20 19.24 -4.48
CA TYR A 147 1.12 19.80 -4.51
C TYR A 147 2.09 18.77 -5.07
N TYR A 148 2.88 19.19 -6.07
CA TYR A 148 3.94 18.38 -6.65
C TYR A 148 5.23 18.54 -5.84
N GLU A 149 5.90 17.43 -5.52
CA GLU A 149 7.16 17.36 -4.78
C GLU A 149 7.24 18.23 -3.53
N ARG A 150 6.14 18.27 -2.77
CA ARG A 150 6.07 19.08 -1.56
C ARG A 150 6.66 18.33 -0.36
N PRO A 151 7.75 18.83 0.25
CA PRO A 151 8.29 18.23 1.46
C PRO A 151 7.29 18.28 2.61
N PHE A 152 7.32 17.25 3.45
CA PHE A 152 6.56 17.19 4.69
C PHE A 152 7.36 16.44 5.76
N ASP A 153 7.08 16.76 7.02
CA ASP A 153 7.82 16.22 8.16
C ASP A 153 7.01 15.14 8.89
N ILE A 154 7.62 13.97 9.08
CA ILE A 154 7.06 12.91 9.91
C ILE A 154 8.10 12.53 10.95
N LYS A 155 7.78 12.70 12.24
CA LYS A 155 8.65 12.31 13.36
C LYS A 155 10.10 12.84 13.24
N GLY A 156 10.26 14.05 12.70
CA GLY A 156 11.57 14.68 12.50
C GLY A 156 12.31 14.29 11.22
N TYR A 157 11.70 13.47 10.37
CA TYR A 157 12.23 13.13 9.05
C TYR A 157 11.48 13.91 7.97
N ASN A 158 12.24 14.55 7.10
CA ASN A 158 11.68 15.24 5.94
C ASN A 158 11.54 14.25 4.77
N LYS A 159 10.32 14.12 4.24
CA LYS A 159 10.03 13.25 3.09
C LYS A 159 9.40 14.06 1.97
N ILE A 160 9.71 13.67 0.73
CA ILE A 160 9.20 14.30 -0.48
C ILE A 160 8.46 13.23 -1.30
N PRO A 161 7.12 13.24 -1.30
CA PRO A 161 6.30 12.45 -2.22
C PRO A 161 6.23 13.14 -3.57
N ASP A 162 5.92 12.38 -4.62
CA ASP A 162 5.71 12.96 -5.95
C ASP A 162 4.49 13.89 -5.96
N PHE A 163 3.40 13.47 -5.31
CA PHE A 163 2.22 14.31 -5.11
C PHE A 163 1.69 14.24 -3.68
N THR A 164 1.18 15.36 -3.17
CA THR A 164 0.37 15.43 -1.96
C THR A 164 -0.99 15.99 -2.32
N ILE A 165 -2.07 15.27 -2.00
CA ILE A 165 -3.44 15.63 -2.36
C ILE A 165 -4.24 15.91 -1.10
N LEU A 166 -4.89 17.07 -1.04
CA LEU A 166 -5.87 17.46 -0.04
C LEU A 166 -7.26 17.40 -0.65
N VAL A 167 -8.10 16.52 -0.12
CA VAL A 167 -9.52 16.47 -0.47
C VAL A 167 -10.27 17.51 0.37
N HIS A 168 -10.86 18.52 -0.28
CA HIS A 168 -11.45 19.65 0.43
C HIS A 168 -12.63 19.29 1.32
N GLN A 169 -13.43 18.31 0.89
CA GLN A 169 -14.66 17.89 1.58
C GLN A 169 -14.33 17.16 2.88
N SER A 170 -13.52 16.10 2.82
CA SER A 170 -13.14 15.30 3.99
C SER A 170 -11.95 15.85 4.78
N LYS A 171 -11.28 16.91 4.28
CA LYS A 171 -10.01 17.44 4.81
C LYS A 171 -8.89 16.38 4.90
N THR A 172 -9.01 15.31 4.12
CA THR A 172 -8.05 14.21 4.14
C THR A 172 -6.85 14.53 3.25
N VAL A 173 -5.66 14.30 3.78
CA VAL A 173 -4.39 14.40 3.03
C VAL A 173 -3.94 13.01 2.62
N TYR A 174 -3.63 12.86 1.34
CA TYR A 174 -3.04 11.67 0.75
C TYR A 174 -1.64 11.99 0.22
N HIS A 175 -0.70 11.06 0.35
CA HIS A 175 0.62 11.15 -0.28
C HIS A 175 0.74 10.09 -1.36
N TRP A 176 1.21 10.48 -2.53
CA TRP A 176 1.30 9.62 -3.70
C TRP A 176 2.74 9.56 -4.22
N GLU A 177 3.24 8.33 -4.36
CA GLU A 177 4.49 7.98 -5.03
C GLU A 177 4.21 7.23 -6.34
N HIS A 178 4.78 7.70 -7.44
CA HIS A 178 4.73 7.07 -8.76
C HIS A 178 6.11 6.54 -9.16
N PHE A 179 6.23 5.23 -9.33
CA PHE A 179 7.48 4.56 -9.69
C PHE A 179 7.50 4.24 -11.19
N GLY A 180 8.25 5.04 -11.95
CA GLY A 180 8.25 5.01 -13.42
C GLY A 180 9.27 4.08 -14.09
N MET A 181 10.33 3.66 -13.39
CA MET A 181 11.46 2.92 -14.00
C MET A 181 11.65 1.54 -13.35
N ILE A 182 10.80 0.57 -13.69
CA ILE A 182 10.86 -0.77 -13.08
C ILE A 182 11.94 -1.67 -13.69
N GLU A 183 12.59 -1.25 -14.78
CA GLU A 183 13.60 -2.06 -15.49
C GLU A 183 15.02 -1.92 -14.92
N ASP A 184 15.24 -1.05 -13.93
CA ASP A 184 16.50 -0.91 -13.23
C ASP A 184 16.42 -1.59 -11.85
N PRO A 185 17.16 -2.70 -11.62
CA PRO A 185 17.14 -3.42 -10.34
C PRO A 185 17.55 -2.56 -9.14
N ASP A 186 18.42 -1.56 -9.32
CA ASP A 186 18.81 -0.64 -8.24
C ASP A 186 17.68 0.34 -7.91
N TYR A 187 16.84 0.67 -8.91
CA TYR A 187 15.64 1.49 -8.73
C TYR A 187 14.54 0.74 -7.99
N GLU A 188 14.37 -0.57 -8.23
CA GLU A 188 13.40 -1.40 -7.51
C GLU A 188 13.71 -1.41 -6.00
N LEU A 189 14.97 -1.64 -5.63
CA LEU A 189 15.40 -1.60 -4.22
C LEU A 189 15.20 -0.21 -3.59
N TYR A 190 15.39 0.87 -4.37
CA TYR A 190 15.11 2.23 -3.90
C TYR A 190 13.61 2.45 -3.65
N ALA A 191 12.75 2.02 -4.58
CA ALA A 191 11.30 2.12 -4.46
C ALA A 191 10.79 1.35 -3.24
N GLU A 192 11.27 0.12 -3.04
CA GLU A 192 10.95 -0.71 -1.88
C GLU A 192 11.33 -0.03 -0.57
N LYS A 193 12.55 0.50 -0.46
CA LYS A 193 13.00 1.26 0.72
C LYS A 193 12.13 2.50 0.96
N LYS A 194 11.74 3.21 -0.10
CA LYS A 194 10.88 4.40 -0.01
C LYS A 194 9.52 4.01 0.55
N ILE A 195 8.90 2.96 0.02
CA ILE A 195 7.61 2.43 0.48
C ILE A 195 7.68 1.94 1.92
N GLN A 196 8.69 1.13 2.26
CA GLN A 196 8.87 0.59 3.60
C GLN A 196 8.97 1.72 4.63
N TRP A 197 9.67 2.80 4.29
CA TRP A 197 9.77 3.96 5.16
C TRP A 197 8.41 4.58 5.48
N TYR A 198 7.49 4.71 4.51
CA TYR A 198 6.14 5.23 4.78
C TYR A 198 5.38 4.29 5.73
N ILE A 199 5.47 2.99 5.48
CA ILE A 199 4.80 1.96 6.28
C ILE A 199 5.30 1.98 7.74
N ASP A 200 6.62 2.01 7.94
CA ASP A 200 7.25 2.07 9.27
C ASP A 200 6.86 3.35 10.03
N ASN A 201 6.47 4.39 9.30
CA ASN A 201 6.02 5.66 9.84
C ASN A 201 4.49 5.77 9.98
N GLY A 202 3.75 4.66 9.79
CA GLY A 202 2.32 4.57 10.09
C GLY A 202 1.40 4.85 8.90
N TYR A 203 1.95 5.00 7.70
CA TYR A 203 1.16 5.18 6.49
C TYR A 203 0.65 3.83 5.98
N ARG A 204 -0.66 3.78 5.71
CA ARG A 204 -1.33 2.63 5.12
C ARG A 204 -1.70 2.93 3.68
N PHE A 205 -1.65 1.92 2.83
CA PHE A 205 -2.06 2.03 1.43
C PHE A 205 -3.54 2.44 1.29
N LEU A 206 -3.85 3.21 0.26
CA LEU A 206 -5.20 3.67 -0.09
C LEU A 206 -6.16 2.48 -0.22
N GLU A 207 -5.73 1.40 -0.87
CA GLU A 207 -6.51 0.18 -1.06
C GLU A 207 -6.97 -0.45 0.27
N ASN A 208 -6.26 -0.15 1.37
CA ASN A 208 -6.56 -0.64 2.71
C ASN A 208 -7.24 0.44 3.57
N GLY A 209 -7.89 1.43 2.98
CA GLY A 209 -8.49 2.57 3.68
C GLY A 209 -7.46 3.52 4.31
N GLY A 210 -6.23 3.50 3.80
CA GLY A 210 -5.15 4.36 4.24
C GLY A 210 -5.00 5.63 3.41
N ARG A 211 -3.88 6.33 3.59
CA ARG A 211 -3.60 7.65 3.01
C ARG A 211 -2.36 7.67 2.10
N PHE A 212 -1.82 6.50 1.78
CA PHE A 212 -0.63 6.35 0.96
C PHE A 212 -0.96 5.70 -0.36
N ILE A 213 -0.65 6.38 -1.45
CA ILE A 213 -0.95 5.98 -2.82
C ILE A 213 0.37 5.59 -3.46
N VAL A 214 0.40 4.43 -4.09
CA VAL A 214 1.56 3.95 -4.83
C VAL A 214 1.11 3.46 -6.19
N THR A 215 1.74 3.97 -7.24
CA THR A 215 1.56 3.47 -8.60
C THR A 215 2.88 3.07 -9.20
N TYR A 216 2.81 2.10 -10.11
CA TYR A 216 3.95 1.54 -10.83
C TYR A 216 3.65 1.63 -12.30
N TYR A 217 4.54 2.24 -13.07
CA TYR A 217 4.36 2.31 -14.50
C TYR A 217 4.50 0.92 -15.13
N ARG A 218 3.49 0.50 -15.90
CA ARG A 218 3.49 -0.75 -16.67
C ARG A 218 3.35 -0.47 -18.16
N ASN A 219 2.40 0.38 -18.49
CA ASN A 219 2.12 0.96 -19.80
C ASN A 219 1.11 2.10 -19.59
N ASP A 220 0.89 2.91 -20.63
CA ASP A 220 -0.01 4.06 -20.56
C ASP A 220 -1.42 3.68 -20.13
N THR A 221 -2.03 2.67 -20.76
CA THR A 221 -3.39 2.22 -20.40
C THR A 221 -3.49 1.77 -18.94
N ALA A 222 -2.47 1.09 -18.41
CA ALA A 222 -2.45 0.69 -17.00
C ALA A 222 -2.30 1.88 -16.06
N LEU A 223 -1.51 2.89 -16.43
CA LEU A 223 -1.37 4.14 -15.69
C LEU A 223 -2.70 4.91 -15.66
N GLU A 224 -3.33 5.11 -16.82
CA GLU A 224 -4.63 5.79 -16.94
C GLU A 224 -5.69 5.15 -16.03
N ASN A 225 -5.80 3.82 -16.08
CA ASN A 225 -6.74 3.06 -15.24
C ASN A 225 -6.42 3.18 -13.73
N ASP A 226 -5.15 3.16 -13.35
CA ASP A 226 -4.74 3.34 -11.96
C ASP A 226 -5.10 4.73 -11.45
N VAL A 227 -4.82 5.78 -12.24
CA VAL A 227 -5.18 7.16 -11.90
C VAL A 227 -6.69 7.31 -11.73
N ASP A 228 -7.49 6.82 -12.69
CA ASP A 228 -8.96 6.89 -12.60
C ASP A 228 -9.51 6.18 -11.37
N ARG A 229 -8.97 5.01 -11.05
CA ARG A 229 -9.35 4.25 -9.86
C ARG A 229 -9.01 5.02 -8.59
N ILE A 230 -7.81 5.60 -8.51
CA ILE A 230 -7.35 6.37 -7.36
C ILE A 230 -8.24 7.60 -7.14
N LEU A 231 -8.51 8.36 -8.19
CA LEU A 231 -9.36 9.56 -8.13
C LEU A 231 -10.78 9.21 -7.63
N LYS A 232 -11.35 8.10 -8.10
CA LYS A 232 -12.63 7.59 -7.59
C LYS A 232 -12.56 7.23 -6.11
N LEU A 233 -11.50 6.54 -5.69
CA LEU A 233 -11.33 6.10 -4.30
C LEU A 233 -11.16 7.28 -3.34
N ILE A 234 -10.32 8.26 -3.66
CA ILE A 234 -10.05 9.39 -2.74
C ILE A 234 -11.24 10.36 -2.63
N LYS A 235 -12.13 10.39 -3.63
CA LYS A 235 -13.35 11.21 -3.64
C LYS A 235 -14.58 10.48 -3.08
N ALA A 236 -14.51 9.17 -2.85
CA ALA A 236 -15.63 8.38 -2.32
C ALA A 236 -15.81 8.52 -0.79
N PHE A 237 -14.87 9.16 -0.10
CA PHE A 237 -14.84 9.34 1.36
C PHE A 237 -14.76 10.82 1.75
#